data_AF-A0A9Q2NVG2-F1
#
_entry.id   AF-A0A9Q2NVG2-F1
#
_cell.length_a   1.000
_cell.length_b   1.000
_cell.length_c   1.000
_cell.angle_alpha   90.00
_cell.angle_beta   90.00
_cell.angle_gamma   90.00
#
_symmetry.space_group_name_H-M   'P 1'
#
loop_
_entity.id
_entity.type
_entity.pdbx_description
1 polymer ?
#
loop_
_entity_poly.entity_id
_entity_poly.type
_entity_poly.pdbx_seq_one_letter_code
_entity_poly.pdbx_strand_id
1 'polypeptide(L)'
;MTRILLLILCLGFVAACESGGGDVLQTPGTGDGTDGGTDGDGTTDETPISSDRGTPELPPGTTDPTPNSQIVRREEQDEETGGGYATNIRYLNDEGQDEFFVDNIAFDGNNVYTRGDPVTGVAQLGSFAVYEGAETTEDPVTGTALRTFTYRAIYGRSTNGETEFAIVRSGSYVDFGFGGFVYQRNGFDDDGNAVSLVLPEDGDARYTGDYAGIRVFSGRGGLEYVDGDAEMIIDFKDFNEGNRGVALFVSNRRLYDITGTEVTSAYLEALARGDESDDGTPTRSLVPETDAEGNPVLPRIRPVISPDDADANGEVAGEVFEIAEFDNGEVIESGEGTYYAIISGEGAGEVVGVLVMTGNDPRFAGGSYQETGGFIVYRQ
;
A
#
# COMPACT_ATOMS: atom_id res chain seq x y z
N MET A 1 23.59 16.38 -74.62
CA MET A 1 23.79 15.29 -75.61
C MET A 1 23.13 14.06 -75.02
N THR A 2 21.87 13.76 -75.39
CA THR A 2 21.50 12.71 -76.37
C THR A 2 22.08 11.34 -76.00
N ARG A 3 21.33 10.23 -75.86
CA ARG A 3 19.92 9.90 -76.18
C ARG A 3 19.73 8.40 -75.87
N ILE A 4 18.48 8.01 -75.55
CA ILE A 4 17.76 6.78 -75.99
C ILE A 4 18.09 5.44 -75.29
N LEU A 5 17.19 4.48 -75.05
CA LEU A 5 15.72 4.27 -74.91
C LEU A 5 15.48 2.78 -75.23
N LEU A 6 14.63 2.08 -74.46
CA LEU A 6 13.84 0.85 -74.75
C LEU A 6 13.69 0.05 -73.44
N LEU A 7 12.58 -0.05 -72.71
CA LEU A 7 11.12 -0.05 -72.95
C LEU A 7 10.57 -1.37 -73.52
N ILE A 8 9.70 -2.02 -72.71
CA ILE A 8 8.48 -2.84 -72.98
C ILE A 8 8.40 -3.94 -71.89
N LEU A 9 7.55 -3.90 -70.84
CA LEU A 9 6.08 -3.76 -70.68
C LEU A 9 5.31 -5.10 -70.83
N CYS A 10 4.58 -5.49 -69.76
CA CYS A 10 3.16 -5.96 -69.72
C CYS A 10 2.85 -6.62 -68.34
N LEU A 11 2.13 -5.95 -67.41
CA LEU A 11 0.66 -5.99 -67.13
C LEU A 11 0.16 -7.33 -66.54
N GLY A 12 -0.70 -7.44 -65.50
CA GLY A 12 -1.58 -6.57 -64.67
C GLY A 12 -2.11 -7.43 -63.47
N PHE A 13 -2.66 -6.93 -62.36
CA PHE A 13 -3.98 -6.30 -62.14
C PHE A 13 -3.97 -5.61 -60.75
N VAL A 14 -4.19 -4.30 -60.62
CA VAL A 14 -5.43 -3.58 -60.21
C VAL A 14 -6.00 -3.92 -58.81
N ALA A 15 -5.81 -3.00 -57.86
CA ALA A 15 -6.86 -2.38 -57.05
C ALA A 15 -6.36 -1.03 -56.47
N ALA A 16 -7.25 -0.04 -56.42
CA ALA A 16 -7.02 1.40 -56.25
C ALA A 16 -6.61 1.83 -54.81
N CYS A 17 -5.73 2.85 -54.68
CA CYS A 17 -5.95 4.20 -54.10
C CYS A 17 -6.99 4.26 -52.96
N GLU A 18 -6.73 4.85 -51.78
CA GLU A 18 -6.20 6.18 -51.45
C GLU A 18 -5.86 6.17 -49.93
N SER A 19 -4.70 6.66 -49.50
CA SER A 19 -4.49 7.96 -48.81
C SER A 19 -5.19 8.12 -47.44
N GLY A 20 -4.42 8.57 -46.44
CA GLY A 20 -4.97 9.17 -45.22
C GLY A 20 -4.41 8.60 -43.92
N GLY A 21 -3.32 9.19 -43.43
CA GLY A 21 -3.06 9.20 -41.99
C GLY A 21 -4.09 10.10 -41.29
N GLY A 22 -4.43 9.78 -40.05
CA GLY A 22 -5.28 10.63 -39.23
C GLY A 22 -6.00 9.87 -38.13
N ASP A 23 -5.54 10.14 -36.91
CA ASP A 23 -6.34 10.35 -35.71
C ASP A 23 -7.04 9.14 -35.04
N VAL A 24 -6.67 8.94 -33.77
CA VAL A 24 -7.16 7.92 -32.85
C VAL A 24 -8.11 8.52 -31.82
N LEU A 25 -8.96 9.49 -32.19
CA LEU A 25 -10.06 9.98 -31.35
C LEU A 25 -11.21 10.57 -32.20
N GLN A 26 -12.10 9.72 -32.75
CA GLN A 26 -13.46 10.15 -33.09
C GLN A 26 -14.53 9.08 -32.83
N THR A 27 -15.45 9.41 -31.92
CA THR A 27 -16.80 8.85 -31.77
C THR A 27 -17.67 9.12 -33.00
N PRO A 28 -18.56 8.19 -33.39
CA PRO A 28 -19.75 8.52 -34.18
C PRO A 28 -21.02 8.48 -33.33
N GLY A 29 -21.72 9.60 -33.26
CA GLY A 29 -23.10 9.68 -32.79
C GLY A 29 -24.11 9.27 -33.87
N THR A 30 -25.04 8.42 -33.46
CA THR A 30 -26.47 8.25 -33.84
C THR A 30 -26.94 8.43 -35.30
N GLY A 31 -27.55 7.36 -35.82
CA GLY A 31 -28.55 7.34 -36.90
C GLY A 31 -29.49 6.15 -36.74
N ASP A 32 -30.78 6.44 -36.56
CA ASP A 32 -31.89 5.62 -36.04
C ASP A 32 -32.56 4.70 -37.09
N GLY A 33 -33.25 3.63 -36.63
CA GLY A 33 -34.15 2.80 -37.46
C GLY A 33 -34.42 1.35 -37.02
N THR A 34 -35.14 1.15 -35.89
CA THR A 34 -36.22 0.15 -35.57
C THR A 34 -36.26 -1.23 -36.28
N ASP A 35 -36.65 -2.37 -35.71
CA ASP A 35 -37.15 -2.88 -34.40
C ASP A 35 -37.27 -4.43 -34.58
N GLY A 36 -37.03 -5.24 -33.54
CA GLY A 36 -37.25 -6.69 -33.64
C GLY A 36 -36.57 -7.63 -32.63
N GLY A 37 -36.66 -7.38 -31.32
CA GLY A 37 -36.90 -8.40 -30.28
C GLY A 37 -35.83 -9.45 -29.88
N THR A 38 -35.50 -9.41 -28.59
CA THR A 38 -35.08 -10.48 -27.64
C THR A 38 -33.60 -10.87 -27.51
N ASP A 39 -32.95 -10.22 -26.53
CA ASP A 39 -32.14 -10.74 -25.41
C ASP A 39 -31.25 -11.97 -25.64
N GLY A 40 -29.96 -11.69 -25.77
CA GLY A 40 -28.85 -12.63 -25.69
C GLY A 40 -27.56 -11.81 -25.64
N ASP A 41 -27.31 -11.19 -24.49
CA ASP A 41 -26.09 -10.46 -24.17
C ASP A 41 -24.89 -11.37 -24.44
N GLY A 42 -24.11 -10.98 -25.45
CA GLY A 42 -22.85 -11.60 -25.78
C GLY A 42 -21.81 -11.15 -24.78
N THR A 43 -21.78 -11.81 -23.63
CA THR A 43 -20.60 -11.80 -22.77
C THR A 43 -19.46 -12.37 -23.62
N THR A 44 -18.50 -11.53 -23.96
CA THR A 44 -17.15 -12.04 -24.16
C THR A 44 -16.69 -12.33 -22.75
N ASP A 45 -16.85 -13.59 -22.35
CA ASP A 45 -16.25 -14.16 -21.14
C ASP A 45 -14.73 -13.98 -21.27
N GLU A 46 -14.23 -12.79 -20.92
CA GLU A 46 -12.90 -12.69 -20.36
C GLU A 46 -13.03 -13.23 -18.94
N THR A 47 -12.93 -14.56 -18.80
CA THR A 47 -12.65 -15.16 -17.50
C THR A 47 -11.26 -14.65 -17.10
N PRO A 48 -11.16 -13.78 -16.07
CA PRO A 48 -9.86 -13.46 -15.51
C PRO A 48 -9.22 -14.77 -15.04
N ILE A 49 -7.89 -14.86 -15.06
CA ILE A 49 -7.23 -15.93 -14.33
C ILE A 49 -7.59 -15.74 -12.86
N SER A 50 -8.41 -16.63 -12.32
CA SER A 50 -8.68 -16.74 -10.88
C SER A 50 -7.40 -17.25 -10.23
N SER A 51 -6.79 -16.47 -9.34
CA SER A 51 -5.81 -17.05 -8.42
C SER A 51 -6.56 -17.99 -7.48
N ASP A 52 -6.18 -19.26 -7.40
CA ASP A 52 -6.75 -20.24 -6.46
C ASP A 52 -6.36 -19.94 -4.98
N ARG A 53 -5.96 -18.70 -4.66
CA ARG A 53 -5.55 -18.29 -3.32
C ARG A 53 -6.75 -18.31 -2.37
N GLY A 54 -6.53 -18.78 -1.15
CA GLY A 54 -7.44 -18.61 -0.03
C GLY A 54 -7.63 -17.13 0.35
N THR A 55 -8.59 -16.88 1.25
CA THR A 55 -8.80 -15.56 1.84
C THR A 55 -7.60 -15.16 2.71
N PRO A 56 -7.14 -13.89 2.67
CA PRO A 56 -7.78 -12.74 2.02
C PRO A 56 -7.40 -12.55 0.54
N GLU A 57 -8.32 -11.95 -0.22
CA GLU A 57 -8.09 -11.60 -1.63
C GLU A 57 -6.97 -10.56 -1.78
N LEU A 58 -6.15 -10.71 -2.82
CA LEU A 58 -5.09 -9.76 -3.12
C LEU A 58 -5.68 -8.42 -3.58
N PRO A 59 -5.07 -7.28 -3.22
CA PRO A 59 -5.48 -5.97 -3.72
C PRO A 59 -5.38 -5.91 -5.26
N PRO A 60 -6.15 -5.03 -5.93
CA PRO A 60 -6.09 -4.88 -7.38
C PRO A 60 -4.69 -4.45 -7.86
N GLY A 61 -4.36 -4.76 -9.11
CA GLY A 61 -3.00 -4.55 -9.60
C GLY A 61 -2.68 -5.27 -10.91
N THR A 62 -1.51 -5.88 -10.97
CA THR A 62 -1.06 -6.73 -12.08
C THR A 62 -2.01 -7.92 -12.27
N THR A 63 -2.61 -8.04 -13.46
CA THR A 63 -3.58 -9.11 -13.78
C THR A 63 -2.95 -10.48 -13.97
N ASP A 64 -1.77 -10.55 -14.60
CA ASP A 64 -1.06 -11.80 -14.90
C ASP A 64 0.35 -11.77 -14.27
N PRO A 65 0.45 -11.87 -12.93
CA PRO A 65 1.74 -11.86 -12.24
C PRO A 65 2.57 -13.09 -12.62
N THR A 66 3.88 -12.88 -12.78
CA THR A 66 4.87 -13.94 -12.96
C THR A 66 6.06 -13.70 -12.03
N PRO A 67 6.88 -14.72 -11.70
CA PRO A 67 8.06 -14.53 -10.85
C PRO A 67 9.11 -13.58 -11.46
N ASN A 68 9.09 -13.37 -12.77
CA ASN A 68 10.13 -12.62 -13.52
C ASN A 68 9.59 -11.32 -14.14
N SER A 69 8.47 -10.83 -13.65
CA SER A 69 7.87 -9.58 -14.08
C SER A 69 7.64 -8.65 -12.91
N GLN A 70 7.52 -7.36 -13.22
CA GLN A 70 7.02 -6.37 -12.29
C GLN A 70 5.64 -6.79 -11.78
N ILE A 71 5.43 -6.65 -10.47
CA ILE A 71 4.13 -6.84 -9.83
C ILE A 71 3.84 -5.55 -9.08
N VAL A 72 2.67 -4.96 -9.35
CA VAL A 72 2.19 -3.75 -8.67
C VAL A 72 0.84 -4.06 -8.09
N ARG A 73 0.66 -3.72 -6.81
CA ARG A 73 -0.60 -3.87 -6.08
C ARG A 73 -0.94 -2.55 -5.42
N ARG A 74 -2.22 -2.20 -5.41
CA ARG A 74 -2.74 -0.94 -4.86
C ARG A 74 -3.97 -1.20 -4.03
N GLU A 75 -4.24 -0.32 -3.08
CA GLU A 75 -5.47 -0.36 -2.30
C GLU A 75 -6.70 -0.38 -3.21
N GLU A 76 -7.68 -1.22 -2.86
CA GLU A 76 -8.97 -1.25 -3.56
C GLU A 76 -9.72 0.06 -3.31
N GLN A 77 -10.36 0.57 -4.36
CA GLN A 77 -11.17 1.76 -4.22
C GLN A 77 -12.45 1.44 -3.46
N ASP A 78 -12.64 2.15 -2.34
CA ASP A 78 -13.83 2.01 -1.50
C ASP A 78 -14.52 3.37 -1.35
N GLU A 79 -15.73 3.46 -1.91
CA GLU A 79 -16.55 4.68 -1.88
C GLU A 79 -17.08 5.01 -0.48
N GLU A 80 -17.19 4.03 0.43
CA GLU A 80 -17.69 4.22 1.78
C GLU A 80 -16.62 4.75 2.72
N THR A 81 -15.41 4.16 2.67
CA THR A 81 -14.32 4.53 3.58
C THR A 81 -13.39 5.62 3.03
N GLY A 82 -13.36 5.82 1.70
CA GLY A 82 -12.45 6.75 1.03
C GLY A 82 -11.07 6.13 0.69
N GLY A 83 -10.89 4.83 0.91
CA GLY A 83 -9.68 4.09 0.55
C GLY A 83 -9.46 3.97 -0.97
N GLY A 84 -8.21 3.82 -1.39
CA GLY A 84 -7.84 3.53 -2.78
C GLY A 84 -8.02 4.66 -3.81
N TYR A 85 -8.27 5.90 -3.38
CA TYR A 85 -8.35 7.05 -4.28
C TYR A 85 -6.98 7.58 -4.73
N ALA A 86 -5.92 7.37 -3.95
CA ALA A 86 -4.57 7.76 -4.36
C ALA A 86 -4.10 6.90 -5.54
N THR A 87 -3.84 7.54 -6.68
CA THR A 87 -3.36 6.84 -7.89
C THR A 87 -2.13 7.54 -8.48
N ASN A 88 -1.50 6.89 -9.46
CA ASN A 88 -0.32 7.43 -10.17
C ASN A 88 0.77 7.96 -9.24
N ILE A 89 0.98 7.22 -8.15
CA ILE A 89 1.94 7.53 -7.11
C ILE A 89 3.36 7.38 -7.68
N ARG A 90 4.18 8.43 -7.62
CA ARG A 90 5.52 8.44 -8.23
C ARG A 90 6.53 9.19 -7.35
N TYR A 91 7.68 8.57 -7.12
CA TYR A 91 8.86 9.28 -6.60
C TYR A 91 9.54 10.05 -7.73
N LEU A 92 9.79 11.34 -7.51
CA LEU A 92 10.44 12.25 -8.45
C LEU A 92 11.82 12.61 -7.91
N ASN A 93 12.86 12.04 -8.51
CA ASN A 93 14.24 12.31 -8.10
C ASN A 93 15.25 12.34 -9.27
N ASP A 94 14.77 12.35 -10.52
CA ASP A 94 15.63 12.33 -11.70
C ASP A 94 16.56 13.56 -11.78
N GLU A 95 16.17 14.67 -11.17
CA GLU A 95 16.94 15.91 -11.09
C GLU A 95 17.33 16.28 -9.65
N GLY A 96 17.18 15.34 -8.70
CA GLY A 96 17.48 15.53 -7.29
C GLY A 96 16.39 16.27 -6.50
N GLN A 97 15.12 16.21 -6.96
CA GLN A 97 14.01 16.93 -6.33
C GLN A 97 13.65 16.38 -4.93
N ASP A 98 13.79 15.06 -4.72
CA ASP A 98 13.30 14.38 -3.50
C ASP A 98 11.83 14.73 -3.21
N GLU A 99 10.98 14.51 -4.21
CA GLU A 99 9.54 14.82 -4.18
C GLU A 99 8.70 13.60 -4.49
N PHE A 100 7.46 13.61 -4.03
CA PHE A 100 6.47 12.58 -4.32
C PHE A 100 5.29 13.20 -5.05
N PHE A 101 4.83 12.55 -6.11
CA PHE A 101 3.64 12.94 -6.85
C PHE A 101 2.51 11.96 -6.58
N VAL A 102 1.31 12.48 -6.28
CA VAL A 102 0.10 11.68 -6.02
C VAL A 102 -1.07 12.27 -6.80
N ASP A 103 -1.80 11.43 -7.55
CA ASP A 103 -2.96 11.86 -8.33
C ASP A 103 -4.27 11.35 -7.73
N ASN A 104 -5.38 11.91 -8.22
CA ASN A 104 -6.76 11.49 -7.91
C ASN A 104 -7.17 11.64 -6.43
N ILE A 105 -6.52 12.55 -5.71
CA ILE A 105 -6.93 12.98 -4.38
C ILE A 105 -7.41 14.43 -4.45
N ALA A 106 -8.46 14.76 -3.71
CA ALA A 106 -8.96 16.12 -3.63
C ALA A 106 -8.30 16.90 -2.49
N PHE A 107 -8.07 18.19 -2.73
CA PHE A 107 -7.59 19.15 -1.73
C PHE A 107 -6.21 18.80 -1.14
N ASP A 108 -5.31 18.19 -1.90
CA ASP A 108 -3.92 17.89 -1.51
C ASP A 108 -2.89 18.87 -2.10
N GLY A 109 -3.37 19.97 -2.68
CA GLY A 109 -2.53 21.03 -3.23
C GLY A 109 -2.28 20.86 -4.71
N ASN A 110 -1.01 20.81 -5.10
CA ASN A 110 -0.58 20.68 -6.50
C ASN A 110 -0.10 19.26 -6.81
N ASN A 111 -0.61 18.26 -6.06
CA ASN A 111 -0.25 16.85 -6.20
C ASN A 111 1.23 16.54 -5.90
N VAL A 112 1.98 17.49 -5.33
CA VAL A 112 3.40 17.36 -5.00
C VAL A 112 3.59 17.41 -3.50
N TYR A 113 4.33 16.42 -3.00
CA TYR A 113 4.65 16.25 -1.60
C TYR A 113 6.16 16.36 -1.45
N THR A 114 6.61 17.14 -0.47
CA THR A 114 8.03 17.37 -0.20
C THR A 114 8.43 16.62 1.06
N ARG A 115 9.70 16.23 1.19
CA ARG A 115 10.20 15.61 2.42
C ARG A 115 9.85 16.46 3.64
N GLY A 116 9.38 15.81 4.71
CA GLY A 116 9.02 16.50 5.94
C GLY A 116 10.21 17.21 6.58
N ASP A 117 9.93 18.26 7.35
CA ASP A 117 10.97 19.02 8.06
C ASP A 117 11.38 18.26 9.34
N PRO A 118 12.65 17.83 9.49
CA PRO A 118 13.10 17.09 10.68
C PRO A 118 13.12 17.93 11.97
N VAL A 119 12.94 19.26 11.89
CA VAL A 119 12.89 20.17 13.04
C VAL A 119 11.46 20.41 13.51
N THR A 120 10.51 20.49 12.58
CA THR A 120 9.12 20.88 12.88
C THR A 120 8.08 19.79 12.57
N GLY A 121 8.51 18.66 12.04
CA GLY A 121 7.67 17.52 11.68
C GLY A 121 8.48 16.24 11.62
N VAL A 122 8.09 15.34 10.72
CA VAL A 122 8.70 14.02 10.57
C VAL A 122 9.21 13.89 9.14
N ALA A 123 10.53 13.70 8.99
CA ALA A 123 11.18 13.49 7.69
C ALA A 123 11.41 12.01 7.37
N GLN A 124 11.44 11.17 8.41
CA GLN A 124 11.86 9.77 8.35
C GLN A 124 11.32 8.98 9.55
N LEU A 125 10.94 7.73 9.33
CA LEU A 125 10.54 6.72 10.32
C LEU A 125 11.31 5.43 9.99
N GLY A 126 12.13 4.93 10.90
CA GLY A 126 13.10 3.88 10.58
C GLY A 126 13.93 4.20 9.33
N SER A 127 13.94 3.29 8.35
CA SER A 127 14.54 3.47 7.02
C SER A 127 13.63 4.15 5.98
N PHE A 128 12.40 4.50 6.34
CA PHE A 128 11.39 5.00 5.39
C PHE A 128 11.23 6.52 5.44
N ALA A 129 11.07 7.10 4.26
CA ALA A 129 10.93 8.54 4.07
C ALA A 129 9.50 9.01 4.33
N VAL A 130 9.34 10.18 4.96
CA VAL A 130 8.04 10.83 5.15
C VAL A 130 7.97 12.10 4.31
N TYR A 131 6.88 12.25 3.56
CA TYR A 131 6.58 13.40 2.72
C TYR A 131 5.27 14.07 3.15
N GLU A 132 5.20 15.37 2.97
CA GLU A 132 4.10 16.21 3.39
C GLU A 132 3.47 16.90 2.17
N GLY A 133 2.15 16.78 2.05
CA GLY A 133 1.39 17.54 1.06
C GLY A 133 1.37 19.02 1.43
N ALA A 134 1.27 19.90 0.44
CA ALA A 134 1.17 21.33 0.71
C ALA A 134 -0.10 21.64 1.53
N GLU A 135 0.03 22.44 2.59
CA GLU A 135 -1.08 22.89 3.45
C GLU A 135 -1.84 24.12 2.88
N THR A 136 -1.31 24.69 1.79
CA THR A 136 -1.97 25.74 1.01
C THR A 136 -1.68 25.59 -0.47
N THR A 137 -2.62 26.00 -1.32
CA THR A 137 -2.43 26.19 -2.77
C THR A 137 -2.89 27.59 -3.19
N GLU A 138 -2.54 28.02 -4.40
CA GLU A 138 -2.90 29.34 -4.95
C GLU A 138 -3.95 29.19 -6.04
N ASP A 139 -5.04 29.96 -5.97
CA ASP A 139 -5.99 30.09 -7.09
C ASP A 139 -5.27 30.79 -8.26
N PRO A 140 -5.11 30.14 -9.42
CA PRO A 140 -4.33 30.67 -10.54
C PRO A 140 -4.97 31.90 -11.19
N VAL A 141 -6.25 32.19 -10.94
CA VAL A 141 -6.97 33.34 -11.50
C VAL A 141 -6.87 34.55 -10.58
N THR A 142 -7.01 34.34 -9.27
CA THR A 142 -7.09 35.45 -8.29
C THR A 142 -5.80 35.67 -7.51
N GLY A 143 -4.89 34.70 -7.49
CA GLY A 143 -3.70 34.69 -6.63
C GLY A 143 -4.04 34.50 -5.14
N THR A 144 -5.27 34.09 -4.81
CA THR A 144 -5.69 33.89 -3.43
C THR A 144 -5.14 32.58 -2.91
N ALA A 145 -4.44 32.60 -1.77
CA ALA A 145 -4.05 31.40 -1.07
C ALA A 145 -5.28 30.71 -0.45
N LEU A 146 -5.46 29.43 -0.80
CA LEU A 146 -6.49 28.54 -0.30
C LEU A 146 -5.85 27.51 0.62
N ARG A 147 -6.52 27.18 1.72
CA ARG A 147 -6.10 26.05 2.56
C ARG A 147 -6.49 24.74 1.90
N THR A 148 -5.59 23.78 2.00
CA THR A 148 -5.78 22.39 1.58
C THR A 148 -5.86 21.51 2.82
N PHE A 149 -6.07 20.21 2.61
CA PHE A 149 -6.06 19.24 3.67
C PHE A 149 -4.65 18.72 3.93
N THR A 150 -4.44 18.34 5.18
CA THR A 150 -3.21 17.77 5.69
C THR A 150 -3.11 16.31 5.21
N TYR A 151 -2.30 16.09 4.19
CA TYR A 151 -1.93 14.75 3.72
C TYR A 151 -0.49 14.43 4.08
N ARG A 152 -0.22 13.15 4.34
CA ARG A 152 1.12 12.62 4.60
C ARG A 152 1.32 11.36 3.78
N ALA A 153 2.55 11.19 3.30
CA ALA A 153 2.98 10.01 2.60
C ALA A 153 4.19 9.37 3.28
N ILE A 154 4.22 8.04 3.33
CA ILE A 154 5.41 7.25 3.67
C ILE A 154 5.85 6.54 2.41
N TYR A 155 7.15 6.57 2.10
CA TYR A 155 7.75 5.86 0.99
C TYR A 155 8.95 5.05 1.48
N GLY A 156 8.95 3.76 1.14
CA GLY A 156 10.06 2.84 1.38
C GLY A 156 10.54 2.24 0.07
N ARG A 157 11.86 2.20 -0.11
CA ARG A 157 12.53 1.50 -1.21
C ARG A 157 13.59 0.59 -0.60
N SER A 158 13.66 -0.63 -1.11
CA SER A 158 14.67 -1.62 -0.72
C SER A 158 16.09 -1.11 -0.99
N THR A 159 17.06 -1.68 -0.28
CA THR A 159 18.48 -1.28 -0.41
C THR A 159 19.11 -1.54 -1.78
N ASN A 160 18.52 -2.43 -2.57
CA ASN A 160 18.89 -2.75 -3.95
C ASN A 160 17.89 -2.18 -4.98
N GLY A 161 16.78 -1.59 -4.53
CA GLY A 161 15.72 -1.09 -5.40
C GLY A 161 14.90 -2.18 -6.10
N GLU A 162 14.94 -3.44 -5.64
CA GLU A 162 14.10 -4.50 -6.19
C GLU A 162 12.62 -4.35 -5.81
N THR A 163 12.35 -3.81 -4.63
CA THR A 163 11.00 -3.59 -4.12
C THR A 163 10.81 -2.19 -3.51
N GLU A 164 9.56 -1.72 -3.52
CA GLU A 164 9.17 -0.44 -2.89
C GLU A 164 7.69 -0.41 -2.51
N PHE A 165 7.34 0.49 -1.59
CA PHE A 165 5.95 0.78 -1.23
C PHE A 165 5.75 2.28 -1.00
N ALA A 166 4.50 2.71 -1.10
CA ALA A 166 4.08 4.03 -0.66
C ALA A 166 2.69 3.99 -0.05
N ILE A 167 2.47 4.84 0.95
CA ILE A 167 1.20 4.96 1.68
C ILE A 167 0.87 6.44 1.73
N VAL A 168 -0.36 6.81 1.38
CA VAL A 168 -0.88 8.18 1.43
C VAL A 168 -2.17 8.18 2.24
N ARG A 169 -2.25 9.04 3.25
CA ARG A 169 -3.40 9.19 4.14
C ARG A 169 -3.60 10.65 4.54
N SER A 170 -4.82 10.99 4.98
CA SER A 170 -5.15 12.32 5.52
C SER A 170 -5.78 12.26 6.89
N GLY A 171 -5.31 13.11 7.79
CA GLY A 171 -5.97 13.35 9.08
C GLY A 171 -7.03 14.45 9.06
N SER A 172 -7.40 14.99 7.90
CA SER A 172 -8.29 16.17 7.83
C SER A 172 -9.79 15.84 7.85
N TYR A 173 -10.13 14.56 7.69
CA TYR A 173 -11.51 14.08 7.68
C TYR A 173 -11.95 13.63 9.08
N VAL A 174 -13.26 13.59 9.31
CA VAL A 174 -13.81 13.07 10.58
C VAL A 174 -13.78 11.54 10.61
N ASP A 175 -13.88 10.92 9.44
CA ASP A 175 -13.68 9.49 9.20
C ASP A 175 -12.32 9.25 8.55
N PHE A 176 -11.99 8.00 8.20
CA PHE A 176 -10.66 7.61 7.72
C PHE A 176 -10.15 8.42 6.52
N GLY A 177 -11.07 9.04 5.76
CA GLY A 177 -10.74 10.03 4.75
C GLY A 177 -10.20 9.40 3.49
N PHE A 178 -9.66 10.24 2.61
CA PHE A 178 -9.16 9.79 1.31
C PHE A 178 -7.68 9.46 1.36
N GLY A 179 -7.30 8.40 0.66
CA GLY A 179 -5.91 7.94 0.60
C GLY A 179 -5.72 6.77 -0.35
N GLY A 180 -4.55 6.16 -0.27
CA GLY A 180 -4.21 4.93 -1.00
C GLY A 180 -2.88 4.36 -0.53
N PHE A 181 -2.62 3.10 -0.82
CA PHE A 181 -1.28 2.55 -0.79
C PHE A 181 -0.94 1.85 -2.11
N VAL A 182 0.35 1.71 -2.37
CA VAL A 182 0.92 0.88 -3.42
C VAL A 182 2.12 0.12 -2.85
N TYR A 183 2.29 -1.12 -3.26
CA TYR A 183 3.52 -1.88 -3.03
C TYR A 183 3.84 -2.70 -4.28
N GLN A 184 5.13 -2.86 -4.54
CA GLN A 184 5.57 -3.46 -5.80
C GLN A 184 6.91 -4.15 -5.70
N ARG A 185 7.06 -5.18 -6.52
CA ARG A 185 8.35 -5.67 -7.02
C ARG A 185 8.62 -5.01 -8.36
N ASN A 186 9.75 -4.34 -8.47
CA ASN A 186 10.17 -3.59 -9.63
C ASN A 186 10.54 -4.51 -10.79
N GLY A 187 10.57 -3.95 -12.00
CA GLY A 187 11.09 -4.68 -13.17
C GLY A 187 12.62 -4.66 -13.24
N PHE A 188 13.24 -3.62 -12.68
CA PHE A 188 14.69 -3.42 -12.64
C PHE A 188 15.13 -2.92 -11.27
N ASP A 189 16.30 -3.37 -10.82
CA ASP A 189 16.96 -2.92 -9.59
C ASP A 189 17.71 -1.59 -9.82
N ASP A 190 18.35 -1.06 -8.77
CA ASP A 190 19.11 0.19 -8.82
C ASP A 190 20.33 0.14 -9.76
N ASP A 191 20.86 -1.05 -10.02
CA ASP A 191 21.97 -1.31 -10.94
C ASP A 191 21.49 -1.52 -12.40
N GLY A 192 20.17 -1.53 -12.63
CA GLY A 192 19.54 -1.74 -13.92
C GLY A 192 19.45 -3.20 -14.36
N ASN A 193 19.65 -4.15 -13.45
CA ASN A 193 19.43 -5.58 -13.72
C ASN A 193 17.93 -5.92 -13.62
N ALA A 194 17.49 -6.88 -14.42
CA ALA A 194 16.10 -7.35 -14.34
C ALA A 194 15.87 -8.07 -13.01
N VAL A 195 14.82 -7.67 -12.30
CA VAL A 195 14.42 -8.30 -11.04
C VAL A 195 13.71 -9.61 -11.34
N SER A 196 14.02 -10.64 -10.56
CA SER A 196 13.38 -11.95 -10.65
C SER A 196 13.24 -12.60 -9.29
N LEU A 197 12.27 -13.49 -9.16
CA LEU A 197 12.08 -14.30 -7.98
C LEU A 197 12.47 -15.75 -8.26
N VAL A 198 13.35 -16.28 -7.41
CA VAL A 198 13.63 -17.71 -7.32
C VAL A 198 13.27 -18.17 -5.92
N LEU A 199 12.11 -18.82 -5.77
CA LEU A 199 11.67 -19.37 -4.48
C LEU A 199 12.46 -20.65 -4.16
N PRO A 200 12.97 -20.80 -2.92
CA PRO A 200 13.44 -22.09 -2.43
C PRO A 200 12.32 -23.13 -2.44
N GLU A 201 12.67 -24.38 -2.74
CA GLU A 201 11.75 -25.54 -2.64
C GLU A 201 11.72 -26.13 -1.22
N ASP A 202 12.75 -25.84 -0.42
CA ASP A 202 12.95 -26.39 0.91
C ASP A 202 13.43 -25.33 1.91
N GLY A 203 13.15 -25.59 3.18
CA GLY A 203 13.69 -24.85 4.31
C GLY A 203 12.71 -23.81 4.84
N ASP A 204 13.19 -23.10 5.86
CA ASP A 204 12.44 -22.04 6.52
C ASP A 204 13.37 -20.81 6.48
N ALA A 205 12.79 -19.63 6.33
CA ALA A 205 13.56 -18.39 6.32
C ALA A 205 12.94 -17.37 7.26
N ARG A 206 13.83 -16.64 7.95
CA ARG A 206 13.49 -15.51 8.78
C ARG A 206 13.93 -14.23 8.08
N TYR A 207 13.07 -13.24 8.11
CA TYR A 207 13.28 -11.92 7.56
C TYR A 207 13.04 -10.88 8.63
N THR A 208 13.86 -9.84 8.66
CA THR A 208 13.71 -8.72 9.59
C THR A 208 13.95 -7.40 8.88
N GLY A 209 13.28 -6.35 9.33
CA GLY A 209 13.43 -5.00 8.81
C GLY A 209 12.49 -4.03 9.51
N ASP A 210 12.38 -2.83 8.98
CA ASP A 210 11.60 -1.77 9.61
C ASP A 210 10.13 -1.84 9.20
N TYR A 211 9.27 -1.31 10.07
CA TYR A 211 7.86 -1.05 9.85
C TYR A 211 7.58 0.43 10.11
N ALA A 212 6.89 1.10 9.20
CA ALA A 212 6.33 2.41 9.49
C ALA A 212 4.93 2.56 8.92
N GLY A 213 4.08 3.30 9.63
CA GLY A 213 2.70 3.47 9.24
C GLY A 213 2.09 4.80 9.61
N ILE A 214 0.86 4.98 9.16
CA ILE A 214 0.01 6.11 9.46
C ILE A 214 -1.28 5.60 10.10
N ARG A 215 -1.67 6.19 11.23
CA ARG A 215 -3.00 6.06 11.82
C ARG A 215 -3.86 7.27 11.48
N VAL A 216 -5.03 6.98 10.93
CA VAL A 216 -6.15 7.93 10.78
C VAL A 216 -7.32 7.43 11.63
N PHE A 217 -8.31 8.28 11.88
CA PHE A 217 -9.35 8.01 12.86
C PHE A 217 -10.75 8.14 12.28
N SER A 218 -11.70 7.43 12.87
CA SER A 218 -13.13 7.69 12.69
C SER A 218 -13.74 8.29 13.96
N GLY A 219 -14.67 9.22 13.76
CA GLY A 219 -15.25 10.05 14.81
C GLY A 219 -14.39 11.26 15.21
N ARG A 220 -13.18 11.42 14.65
CA ARG A 220 -12.31 12.59 14.84
C ARG A 220 -11.34 12.77 13.68
N GLY A 221 -10.95 14.01 13.42
CA GLY A 221 -9.75 14.30 12.64
C GLY A 221 -8.47 14.09 13.45
N GLY A 222 -7.35 14.07 12.74
CA GLY A 222 -6.02 13.84 13.26
C GLY A 222 -5.31 12.72 12.52
N LEU A 223 -3.99 12.69 12.68
CA LEU A 223 -3.12 11.67 12.13
C LEU A 223 -2.00 11.39 13.12
N GLU A 224 -1.62 10.14 13.23
CA GLU A 224 -0.45 9.70 13.99
C GLU A 224 0.46 8.85 13.10
N TYR A 225 1.76 8.91 13.34
CA TYR A 225 2.72 8.00 12.75
C TYR A 225 2.96 6.81 13.65
N VAL A 226 3.34 5.70 13.03
CA VAL A 226 3.78 4.47 13.70
C VAL A 226 5.19 4.15 13.21
N ASP A 227 6.08 3.85 14.14
CA ASP A 227 7.44 3.33 13.90
C ASP A 227 7.57 2.00 14.63
N GLY A 228 8.22 1.00 14.05
CA GLY A 228 8.42 -0.30 14.69
C GLY A 228 9.23 -1.27 13.84
N ASP A 229 9.24 -2.53 14.25
CA ASP A 229 9.99 -3.60 13.59
C ASP A 229 9.04 -4.63 12.97
N ALA A 230 9.35 -5.06 11.75
CA ALA A 230 8.69 -6.17 11.08
C ALA A 230 9.58 -7.42 11.08
N GLU A 231 8.98 -8.56 11.39
CA GLU A 231 9.57 -9.88 11.27
C GLU A 231 8.65 -10.78 10.47
N MET A 232 9.18 -11.40 9.42
CA MET A 232 8.46 -12.40 8.64
C MET A 232 9.17 -13.75 8.74
N ILE A 233 8.39 -14.82 8.90
CA ILE A 233 8.88 -16.19 8.81
C ILE A 233 8.12 -16.86 7.67
N ILE A 234 8.87 -17.50 6.77
CA ILE A 234 8.32 -18.26 5.64
C ILE A 234 8.77 -19.70 5.78
N ASP A 235 7.81 -20.62 5.81
CA ASP A 235 8.04 -22.04 5.58
C ASP A 235 7.85 -22.33 4.09
N PHE A 236 8.92 -22.76 3.40
CA PHE A 236 8.85 -23.07 1.98
C PHE A 236 8.34 -24.48 1.69
N LYS A 237 8.30 -25.37 2.70
CA LYS A 237 7.92 -26.79 2.55
C LYS A 237 6.43 -26.99 2.78
N ASP A 238 5.89 -26.25 3.73
CA ASP A 238 4.51 -26.35 4.17
C ASP A 238 3.77 -25.04 3.83
N PHE A 239 2.54 -25.07 3.33
CA PHE A 239 1.64 -26.22 3.21
C PHE A 239 1.86 -26.98 1.89
N ASN A 240 1.89 -28.32 1.91
CA ASN A 240 2.08 -29.15 0.71
C ASN A 240 1.22 -28.69 -0.50
N GLU A 241 1.60 -29.09 -1.71
CA GLU A 241 0.90 -28.74 -2.97
C GLU A 241 1.12 -27.31 -3.47
N GLY A 242 2.23 -26.67 -3.06
CA GLY A 242 2.67 -25.37 -3.59
C GLY A 242 2.28 -24.17 -2.73
N ASN A 243 1.61 -24.45 -1.61
CA ASN A 243 1.24 -23.46 -0.60
C ASN A 243 2.43 -23.22 0.35
N ARG A 244 2.45 -22.06 1.00
CA ARG A 244 3.52 -21.68 1.93
C ARG A 244 2.91 -21.04 3.17
N GLY A 245 3.39 -21.44 4.33
CA GLY A 245 3.02 -20.84 5.60
C GLY A 245 3.82 -19.55 5.79
N VAL A 246 3.11 -18.44 5.97
CA VAL A 246 3.73 -17.14 6.21
C VAL A 246 3.24 -16.57 7.53
N ALA A 247 4.18 -16.06 8.31
CA ALA A 247 3.90 -15.47 9.61
C ALA A 247 4.54 -14.08 9.67
N LEU A 248 3.71 -13.02 9.65
CA LEU A 248 4.14 -11.65 9.88
C LEU A 248 3.91 -11.25 11.35
N PHE A 249 4.96 -10.75 11.99
CA PHE A 249 4.90 -10.10 13.29
C PHE A 249 5.34 -8.65 13.16
N VAL A 250 4.66 -7.75 13.87
CA VAL A 250 5.11 -6.37 14.02
C VAL A 250 5.21 -6.04 15.50
N SER A 251 6.39 -5.59 15.93
CA SER A 251 6.72 -5.34 17.34
C SER A 251 7.40 -3.99 17.54
N ASN A 252 7.66 -3.64 18.80
CA ASN A 252 8.33 -2.40 19.18
C ASN A 252 7.66 -1.14 18.61
N ARG A 253 6.35 -1.21 18.38
CA ARG A 253 5.61 -0.12 17.76
C ARG A 253 5.47 1.06 18.71
N ARG A 254 5.79 2.26 18.22
CA ARG A 254 5.65 3.53 18.94
C ARG A 254 4.80 4.49 18.11
N LEU A 255 3.99 5.28 18.80
CA LEU A 255 3.10 6.25 18.19
C LEU A 255 3.69 7.66 18.31
N TYR A 256 3.62 8.42 17.23
CA TYR A 256 4.00 9.82 17.20
C TYR A 256 2.85 10.66 16.66
N ASP A 257 2.62 11.83 17.21
CA ASP A 257 1.71 12.79 16.58
C ASP A 257 2.31 13.34 15.27
N ILE A 258 1.52 14.13 14.55
CA ILE A 258 1.93 14.69 13.26
C ILE A 258 3.19 15.58 13.32
N THR A 259 3.56 16.07 14.51
CA THR A 259 4.77 16.88 14.71
C THR A 259 5.99 16.05 15.10
N GLY A 260 5.84 14.72 15.24
CA GLY A 260 6.88 13.81 15.68
C GLY A 260 7.01 13.70 17.20
N THR A 261 6.04 14.22 17.97
CA THR A 261 6.05 14.04 19.42
C THR A 261 5.51 12.66 19.76
N GLU A 262 6.24 11.88 20.55
CA GLU A 262 5.80 10.54 20.93
C GLU A 262 4.57 10.59 21.85
N VAL A 263 3.54 9.80 21.50
CA VAL A 263 2.27 9.68 22.20
C VAL A 263 1.94 8.24 22.64
N THR A 264 2.89 7.30 22.50
CA THR A 264 2.72 5.88 22.86
C THR A 264 2.19 5.68 24.28
N SER A 265 2.80 6.34 25.28
CA SER A 265 2.37 6.19 26.68
C SER A 265 0.95 6.68 26.91
N ALA A 266 0.53 7.77 26.24
CA ALA A 266 -0.83 8.30 26.38
C ALA A 266 -1.88 7.31 25.84
N TYR A 267 -1.57 6.60 24.75
CA TYR A 267 -2.42 5.53 24.24
C TYR A 267 -2.48 4.35 25.21
N LEU A 268 -1.33 3.87 25.70
CA LEU A 268 -1.26 2.72 26.60
C LEU A 268 -1.93 2.99 27.96
N GLU A 269 -1.79 4.20 28.50
CA GLU A 269 -2.49 4.62 29.72
C GLU A 269 -4.01 4.62 29.52
N ALA A 270 -4.49 5.05 28.34
CA ALA A 270 -5.90 5.01 28.01
C ALA A 270 -6.40 3.56 27.82
N LEU A 271 -5.60 2.70 27.18
CA LEU A 271 -5.91 1.28 27.03
C LEU A 271 -5.98 0.57 28.39
N ALA A 272 -5.03 0.86 29.28
CA ALA A 272 -4.96 0.32 30.64
C ALA A 272 -6.17 0.69 31.48
N ARG A 273 -6.67 1.92 31.31
CA ARG A 273 -7.89 2.41 31.96
C ARG A 273 -9.12 1.57 31.60
N GLY A 274 -9.20 1.14 30.34
CA GLY A 274 -10.39 0.46 29.79
C GLY A 274 -11.64 1.33 29.86
N ASP A 275 -12.81 0.68 29.75
CA ASP A 275 -14.10 1.29 30.08
C ASP A 275 -14.21 1.38 31.61
N GLU A 276 -13.82 2.51 32.22
CA GLU A 276 -13.80 2.63 33.69
C GLU A 276 -15.15 2.27 34.34
N SER A 277 -15.08 1.66 35.53
CA SER A 277 -16.23 1.62 36.45
C SER A 277 -16.61 3.05 36.85
N ASP A 278 -17.91 3.28 37.12
CA ASP A 278 -18.48 4.60 37.51
C ASP A 278 -17.77 5.29 38.70
N ASP A 279 -16.88 4.61 39.42
CA ASP A 279 -16.12 5.11 40.57
C ASP A 279 -14.63 5.41 40.29
N GLY A 280 -14.17 5.27 39.05
CA GLY A 280 -12.81 5.62 38.61
C GLY A 280 -11.69 4.75 39.22
N THR A 281 -12.02 3.58 39.75
CA THR A 281 -11.02 2.62 40.26
C THR A 281 -10.63 1.66 39.13
N PRO A 282 -9.34 1.58 38.73
CA PRO A 282 -8.92 0.60 37.74
C PRO A 282 -9.19 -0.81 38.26
N THR A 283 -9.97 -1.59 37.50
CA THR A 283 -10.29 -2.99 37.83
C THR A 283 -9.20 -3.97 37.35
N ARG A 284 -8.29 -3.48 36.52
CA ARG A 284 -7.18 -4.19 35.88
C ARG A 284 -6.08 -3.21 35.48
N SER A 285 -4.86 -3.71 35.27
CA SER A 285 -3.74 -2.94 34.71
C SER A 285 -3.23 -3.62 33.46
N LEU A 286 -2.90 -2.85 32.42
CA LEU A 286 -2.24 -3.37 31.23
C LEU A 286 -0.88 -3.96 31.62
N VAL A 287 -0.55 -5.15 31.11
CA VAL A 287 0.79 -5.72 31.17
C VAL A 287 1.62 -5.04 30.08
N PRO A 288 2.58 -4.15 30.42
CA PRO A 288 3.28 -3.38 29.41
C PRO A 288 4.25 -4.28 28.64
N GLU A 289 4.23 -4.16 27.32
CA GLU A 289 5.36 -4.57 26.48
C GLU A 289 6.40 -3.44 26.46
N THR A 290 7.68 -3.80 26.43
CA THR A 290 8.78 -2.83 26.35
C THR A 290 9.80 -3.24 25.31
N ASP A 291 10.43 -2.24 24.69
CA ASP A 291 11.61 -2.44 23.84
C ASP A 291 12.84 -2.90 24.66
N ALA A 292 13.99 -3.06 23.98
CA ALA A 292 15.23 -3.49 24.61
C ALA A 292 15.78 -2.48 25.64
N GLU A 293 15.42 -1.21 25.50
CA GLU A 293 15.78 -0.11 26.39
C GLU A 293 14.80 0.05 27.57
N GLY A 294 13.69 -0.69 27.57
CA GLY A 294 12.66 -0.64 28.60
C GLY A 294 11.62 0.46 28.39
N ASN A 295 11.55 1.08 27.20
CA ASN A 295 10.48 2.02 26.87
C ASN A 295 9.19 1.26 26.53
N PRO A 296 8.01 1.79 26.90
CA PRO A 296 6.75 1.13 26.60
C PRO A 296 6.45 1.17 25.09
N VAL A 297 5.99 0.04 24.55
CA VAL A 297 5.61 -0.13 23.14
C VAL A 297 4.18 -0.65 23.04
N LEU A 298 3.57 -0.47 21.86
CA LEU A 298 2.26 -1.07 21.60
C LEU A 298 2.34 -2.61 21.60
N PRO A 299 1.24 -3.29 21.93
CA PRO A 299 1.20 -4.74 21.86
C PRO A 299 1.59 -5.28 20.48
N ARG A 300 2.18 -6.47 20.48
CA ARG A 300 2.68 -7.09 19.26
C ARG A 300 1.54 -7.48 18.31
N ILE A 301 1.65 -7.11 17.04
CA ILE A 301 0.81 -7.67 15.97
C ILE A 301 1.28 -9.09 15.68
N ARG A 302 0.32 -10.01 15.61
CA ARG A 302 0.54 -11.45 15.40
C ARG A 302 -0.22 -11.93 14.17
N PRO A 303 0.31 -12.93 13.45
CA PRO A 303 -0.35 -13.48 12.28
C PRO A 303 -1.44 -14.48 12.69
N VAL A 304 -2.50 -14.53 11.90
CA VAL A 304 -3.33 -15.72 11.76
C VAL A 304 -2.65 -16.62 10.74
N ILE A 305 -2.28 -17.84 11.15
CA ILE A 305 -1.65 -18.79 10.23
C ILE A 305 -2.73 -19.50 9.43
N SER A 306 -2.71 -19.35 8.11
CA SER A 306 -3.63 -20.02 7.20
C SER A 306 -2.87 -20.76 6.10
N PRO A 307 -3.42 -21.86 5.55
CA PRO A 307 -2.96 -22.33 4.26
C PRO A 307 -3.19 -21.27 3.18
N ASP A 308 -2.42 -21.38 2.10
CA ASP A 308 -2.59 -20.61 0.87
C ASP A 308 -2.24 -19.11 0.98
N ASP A 309 -1.50 -18.71 2.02
CA ASP A 309 -1.10 -17.31 2.24
C ASP A 309 -0.17 -16.78 1.15
N ALA A 310 0.58 -17.64 0.45
CA ALA A 310 1.50 -17.24 -0.60
C ALA A 310 1.50 -18.15 -1.84
N ASP A 311 1.67 -17.53 -3.01
CA ASP A 311 1.68 -18.22 -4.31
C ASP A 311 3.08 -18.35 -4.93
N ALA A 312 3.14 -19.01 -6.09
CA ALA A 312 4.37 -19.23 -6.83
C ALA A 312 4.98 -17.95 -7.44
N ASN A 313 4.22 -16.86 -7.55
CA ASN A 313 4.70 -15.56 -8.03
C ASN A 313 5.35 -14.73 -6.93
N GLY A 314 5.25 -15.21 -5.68
CA GLY A 314 5.79 -14.59 -4.48
C GLY A 314 4.84 -13.58 -3.85
N GLU A 315 3.58 -13.52 -4.28
CA GLU A 315 2.61 -12.65 -3.63
C GLU A 315 2.11 -13.30 -2.34
N VAL A 316 1.86 -12.54 -1.29
CA VAL A 316 1.45 -13.00 0.04
C VAL A 316 0.25 -12.19 0.54
N ALA A 317 -0.72 -12.83 1.18
CA ALA A 317 -1.85 -12.20 1.83
C ALA A 317 -2.21 -13.00 3.08
N GLY A 318 -2.47 -12.33 4.21
CA GLY A 318 -2.85 -13.03 5.43
C GLY A 318 -3.45 -12.09 6.46
N GLU A 319 -4.15 -12.66 7.44
CA GLU A 319 -4.78 -11.89 8.51
C GLU A 319 -3.83 -11.69 9.70
N VAL A 320 -4.04 -10.61 10.44
CA VAL A 320 -3.28 -10.25 11.64
C VAL A 320 -4.22 -9.75 12.73
N PHE A 321 -3.78 -9.91 13.97
CA PHE A 321 -4.48 -9.39 15.14
C PHE A 321 -3.49 -8.89 16.19
N GLU A 322 -3.95 -7.97 17.02
CA GLU A 322 -3.21 -7.38 18.13
C GLU A 322 -3.94 -7.71 19.44
N ILE A 323 -3.19 -8.19 20.42
CA ILE A 323 -3.73 -8.56 21.73
C ILE A 323 -3.09 -7.72 22.82
N ALA A 324 -3.90 -7.10 23.66
CA ALA A 324 -3.49 -6.50 24.92
C ALA A 324 -3.83 -7.42 26.12
N GLU A 325 -2.83 -7.66 26.96
CA GLU A 325 -2.93 -8.51 28.15
C GLU A 325 -3.01 -7.66 29.43
N PHE A 326 -3.79 -8.10 30.41
CA PHE A 326 -3.97 -7.43 31.69
C PHE A 326 -3.52 -8.31 32.88
N ASP A 327 -3.17 -7.66 33.99
CA ASP A 327 -2.64 -8.30 35.21
C ASP A 327 -3.60 -9.30 35.88
N ASN A 328 -4.89 -9.19 35.60
CA ASN A 328 -5.94 -10.11 36.04
C ASN A 328 -6.08 -11.36 35.15
N GLY A 329 -5.25 -11.49 34.11
CA GLY A 329 -5.28 -12.57 33.12
C GLY A 329 -6.30 -12.37 31.99
N GLU A 330 -6.96 -11.21 31.95
CA GLU A 330 -7.84 -10.84 30.84
C GLU A 330 -7.02 -10.46 29.61
N VAL A 331 -7.58 -10.78 28.45
CA VAL A 331 -6.97 -10.58 27.15
C VAL A 331 -8.02 -9.93 26.26
N ILE A 332 -7.70 -8.79 25.66
CA ILE A 332 -8.56 -8.12 24.68
C ILE A 332 -7.85 -8.07 23.33
N GLU A 333 -8.61 -8.24 22.27
CA GLU A 333 -8.17 -7.90 20.93
C GLU A 333 -8.29 -6.39 20.77
N SER A 334 -7.17 -5.71 20.57
CA SER A 334 -7.11 -4.24 20.43
C SER A 334 -7.10 -3.79 18.97
N GLY A 335 -6.81 -4.71 18.04
CA GLY A 335 -6.96 -4.47 16.61
C GLY A 335 -6.89 -5.76 15.79
N GLU A 336 -7.46 -5.69 14.59
CA GLU A 336 -7.49 -6.76 13.59
C GLU A 336 -7.26 -6.18 12.20
N GLY A 337 -6.72 -6.98 11.28
CA GLY A 337 -6.43 -6.51 9.94
C GLY A 337 -5.86 -7.56 9.01
N THR A 338 -5.35 -7.06 7.89
CA THR A 338 -4.78 -7.87 6.81
C THR A 338 -3.44 -7.29 6.40
N TYR A 339 -2.49 -8.16 6.08
CA TYR A 339 -1.25 -7.79 5.41
C TYR A 339 -1.19 -8.39 4.02
N TYR A 340 -0.49 -7.69 3.15
CA TYR A 340 -0.21 -8.10 1.78
C TYR A 340 1.27 -7.86 1.49
N ALA A 341 1.92 -8.78 0.78
CA ALA A 341 3.35 -8.70 0.52
C ALA A 341 3.75 -9.28 -0.85
N ILE A 342 4.94 -8.93 -1.32
CA ILE A 342 5.59 -9.52 -2.50
C ILE A 342 7.03 -9.87 -2.13
N ILE A 343 7.40 -11.12 -2.38
CA ILE A 343 8.74 -11.66 -2.23
C ILE A 343 9.54 -11.35 -3.51
N SER A 344 10.80 -10.93 -3.34
CA SER A 344 11.73 -10.64 -4.43
C SER A 344 13.10 -11.29 -4.22
N GLY A 345 13.85 -11.36 -5.31
CA GLY A 345 15.26 -11.70 -5.32
C GLY A 345 15.55 -13.18 -5.51
N GLU A 346 16.81 -13.46 -5.85
CA GLU A 346 17.32 -14.83 -5.90
C GLU A 346 17.28 -15.46 -4.50
N GLY A 347 16.63 -16.62 -4.40
CA GLY A 347 16.47 -17.32 -3.13
C GLY A 347 15.53 -16.61 -2.16
N ALA A 348 14.61 -15.75 -2.63
CA ALA A 348 13.75 -14.94 -1.78
C ALA A 348 14.59 -14.09 -0.80
N GLY A 349 15.30 -13.10 -1.33
CA GLY A 349 16.22 -12.26 -0.55
C GLY A 349 15.51 -11.22 0.31
N GLU A 350 14.37 -10.73 -0.16
CA GLU A 350 13.61 -9.67 0.51
C GLU A 350 12.10 -9.80 0.28
N VAL A 351 11.34 -9.11 1.13
CA VAL A 351 9.89 -9.02 1.05
C VAL A 351 9.46 -7.58 1.31
N VAL A 352 8.62 -7.03 0.44
CA VAL A 352 7.91 -5.76 0.67
C VAL A 352 6.45 -6.03 0.97
N GLY A 353 5.82 -5.22 1.81
CA GLY A 353 4.39 -5.33 2.00
C GLY A 353 3.75 -4.14 2.69
N VAL A 354 2.43 -4.23 2.81
CA VAL A 354 1.56 -3.27 3.51
C VAL A 354 0.64 -4.04 4.44
N LEU A 355 0.37 -3.47 5.61
CA LEU A 355 -0.57 -3.95 6.61
C LEU A 355 -1.63 -2.87 6.80
N VAL A 356 -2.90 -3.26 6.73
CA VAL A 356 -4.05 -2.43 7.08
C VAL A 356 -4.75 -3.07 8.26
N MET A 357 -4.84 -2.36 9.38
CA MET A 357 -5.59 -2.82 10.55
C MET A 357 -6.48 -1.73 11.09
N THR A 358 -7.57 -2.14 11.74
CA THR A 358 -8.45 -1.26 12.49
C THR A 358 -8.51 -1.68 13.94
N GLY A 359 -8.83 -0.74 14.81
CA GLY A 359 -8.96 -0.99 16.24
C GLY A 359 -9.65 0.16 16.94
N ASN A 360 -10.02 -0.04 18.20
CA ASN A 360 -10.59 1.03 19.01
C ASN A 360 -9.48 1.96 19.51
N ASP A 361 -9.72 3.28 19.47
CA ASP A 361 -8.84 4.25 20.12
C ASP A 361 -9.36 4.54 21.54
N PRO A 362 -8.73 3.97 22.59
CA PRO A 362 -9.23 4.08 23.96
C PRO A 362 -9.13 5.50 24.54
N ARG A 363 -8.47 6.43 23.83
CA ARG A 363 -8.38 7.83 24.25
C ARG A 363 -9.69 8.60 23.99
N PHE A 364 -10.58 8.08 23.14
CA PHE A 364 -11.79 8.76 22.71
C PHE A 364 -12.99 7.80 22.68
N ALA A 365 -14.07 8.15 23.37
CA ALA A 365 -15.27 7.32 23.40
C ALA A 365 -15.89 7.16 22.00
N GLY A 366 -16.01 5.92 21.54
CA GLY A 366 -16.57 5.58 20.22
C GLY A 366 -15.67 5.92 19.03
N GLY A 367 -14.39 6.28 19.27
CA GLY A 367 -13.42 6.50 18.22
C GLY A 367 -12.70 5.20 17.83
N SER A 368 -12.50 4.99 16.55
CA SER A 368 -11.64 3.93 16.02
C SER A 368 -10.46 4.52 15.27
N TYR A 369 -9.41 3.73 15.09
CA TYR A 369 -8.30 4.04 14.20
C TYR A 369 -8.25 3.05 13.05
N GLN A 370 -7.67 3.49 11.94
CA GLN A 370 -7.15 2.64 10.89
C GLN A 370 -5.65 2.91 10.78
N GLU A 371 -4.83 1.89 10.99
CA GLU A 371 -3.39 1.91 10.77
C GLU A 371 -3.11 1.31 9.38
N THR A 372 -2.42 2.07 8.54
CA THR A 372 -1.85 1.57 7.28
C THR A 372 -0.34 1.71 7.38
N GLY A 373 0.38 0.60 7.42
CA GLY A 373 1.83 0.62 7.52
C GLY A 373 2.50 -0.30 6.52
N GLY A 374 3.69 0.10 6.08
CA GLY A 374 4.50 -0.62 5.12
C GLY A 374 5.75 -1.17 5.79
N PHE A 375 6.28 -2.24 5.19
CA PHE A 375 7.50 -2.88 5.65
C PHE A 375 8.33 -3.36 4.47
N ILE A 376 9.64 -3.41 4.69
CA ILE A 376 10.59 -4.10 3.82
C ILE A 376 11.49 -4.92 4.75
N VAL A 377 11.48 -6.24 4.58
CA VAL A 377 12.21 -7.17 5.43
C VAL A 377 13.20 -8.00 4.59
N TYR A 378 14.38 -8.23 5.16
CA TYR A 378 15.49 -8.89 4.46
C TYR A 378 15.82 -10.21 5.13
N ARG A 379 16.14 -11.22 4.32
CA ARG A 379 16.52 -12.55 4.79
C ARG A 379 17.77 -12.49 5.68
N GLN A 380 17.76 -13.23 6.78
CA GLN A 380 18.83 -13.29 7.80
C GLN A 380 19.79 -14.47 7.65
#